data_AF-A0A7S2HC78-F1
#
_entry.id   AF-A0A7S2HC78-F1
#
_cell.length_a   1.000
_cell.length_b   1.000
_cell.length_c   1.000
_cell.angle_alpha   90.00
_cell.angle_beta   90.00
_cell.angle_gamma   90.00
#
_symmetry.space_group_name_H-M   'P 1'
#
loop_
_entity.id
_entity.type
_entity.pdbx_description
1 polymer ?
#
loop_
_entity_poly.entity_id
_entity_poly.type
_entity_poly.pdbx_seq_one_letter_code
_entity_poly.pdbx_strand_id
1 'polypeptide(L)'
;ERAADERRRTARLVEEYVAKQEALEDYAAERRDRAEGPPPPPPPLCHPLQWRPGISGDAEEALKACRTAHPKGLGTGGSFRRPDGRQVALSSAALAALAQQRDSMLEEWGCVIEREEAPLEGEGEAIADRPGGAPLGLGGRELPPAFAAAFAPVLESTHLLAFMLWAGVEPDAELTAEIRRQAEEWEAAWRQREARCHGLGEKSRSMYDASTSCSDIASGQLIAHFTYLCSSGALPADCAPKPHAHFGLKRIGEGKPRPAPKFGQDLHEALAAGKVSVQASGTGFGAGSLALRIQNETDESFEVAIRKGTIFQHIDWQHRQNLLVSMDYVVMVPEGGFVDKALTAYCMNSSCACSCGNPMSLTEFFLDEPKVLDSQGHVWDHFEACFSKQ
;
A
#
# COMPACT_ATOMS: atom_id res chain seq x y z
N GLU A 1 -18.42 -34.20 -48.69
CA GLU A 1 -19.14 -33.30 -47.76
C GLU A 1 -20.25 -33.97 -46.98
N ARG A 2 -21.33 -34.48 -47.60
CA ARG A 2 -22.49 -35.04 -46.84
C ARG A 2 -22.14 -36.07 -45.76
N ALA A 3 -21.25 -37.02 -46.06
CA ALA A 3 -20.81 -38.02 -45.07
C ALA A 3 -19.95 -37.44 -43.92
N ALA A 4 -19.29 -36.29 -44.14
CA ALA A 4 -18.53 -35.61 -43.08
C ALA A 4 -19.45 -34.78 -42.18
N ASP A 5 -20.49 -34.17 -42.72
CA ASP A 5 -21.48 -33.42 -41.95
C ASP A 5 -22.37 -34.34 -41.12
N GLU A 6 -22.71 -35.51 -41.65
CA GLU A 6 -23.46 -36.53 -40.92
C GLU A 6 -22.65 -37.11 -39.75
N ARG A 7 -21.33 -37.33 -39.94
CA ARG A 7 -20.42 -37.73 -38.84
C ARG A 7 -20.32 -36.66 -37.75
N ARG A 8 -20.23 -35.38 -38.10
CA ARG A 8 -20.19 -34.27 -37.14
C ARG A 8 -21.50 -34.13 -36.36
N ARG A 9 -22.64 -34.30 -37.03
CA ARG A 9 -23.96 -34.30 -36.38
C ARG A 9 -24.11 -35.47 -35.42
N THR A 10 -23.68 -36.67 -35.81
CA THR A 10 -23.73 -37.86 -34.94
C THR A 10 -22.81 -37.73 -33.75
N ALA A 11 -21.58 -37.22 -33.91
CA ALA A 11 -20.66 -36.98 -32.80
C ALA A 11 -21.27 -36.03 -31.76
N ARG A 12 -21.86 -34.92 -32.22
CA ARG A 12 -22.56 -33.97 -31.33
C ARG A 12 -23.76 -34.59 -30.61
N LEU A 13 -24.56 -35.41 -31.29
CA LEU A 13 -25.71 -36.08 -30.66
C LEU A 13 -25.27 -37.14 -29.64
N VAL A 14 -24.16 -37.82 -29.88
CA VAL A 14 -23.56 -38.78 -28.92
C VAL A 14 -23.05 -38.03 -27.69
N GLU A 15 -22.38 -36.90 -27.87
CA GLU A 15 -21.88 -36.07 -26.77
C GLU A 15 -23.03 -35.49 -25.93
N GLU A 16 -24.08 -34.96 -26.57
CA GLU A 16 -25.31 -34.50 -25.91
C GLU A 16 -26.06 -35.65 -25.20
N TYR A 17 -26.00 -36.88 -25.73
CA TYR A 17 -26.61 -38.06 -25.12
C TYR A 17 -25.82 -38.57 -23.91
N VAL A 18 -24.48 -38.59 -23.99
CA VAL A 18 -23.60 -39.00 -22.88
C VAL A 18 -23.71 -38.02 -21.72
N ALA A 19 -23.70 -36.70 -21.99
CA ALA A 19 -23.89 -35.68 -20.97
C ALA A 19 -25.27 -35.77 -20.29
N LYS A 20 -26.31 -36.16 -21.03
CA LYS A 20 -27.64 -36.43 -20.45
C LYS A 20 -27.69 -37.73 -19.66
N GLN A 21 -26.97 -38.77 -20.07
CA GLN A 21 -26.90 -40.03 -19.34
C GLN A 21 -26.18 -39.86 -18.00
N GLU A 22 -25.10 -39.10 -17.93
CA GLU A 22 -24.38 -38.80 -16.68
C GLU A 22 -25.30 -38.05 -15.68
N ALA A 23 -26.04 -37.04 -16.15
CA ALA A 23 -27.01 -36.33 -15.32
C ALA A 23 -28.21 -37.21 -14.88
N LEU A 24 -28.62 -38.16 -15.71
CA LEU A 24 -29.69 -39.11 -15.38
C LEU A 24 -29.20 -40.24 -14.47
N GLU A 25 -27.93 -40.62 -14.53
CA GLU A 25 -27.30 -41.56 -13.58
C GLU A 25 -27.11 -40.92 -12.21
N ASP A 26 -26.70 -39.65 -12.12
CA ASP A 26 -26.71 -38.87 -10.87
C ASP A 26 -28.12 -38.82 -10.26
N TYR A 27 -29.13 -38.52 -11.08
CA TYR A 27 -30.55 -38.49 -10.65
C TYR A 27 -31.10 -39.87 -10.27
N ALA A 28 -30.64 -40.93 -10.92
CA ALA A 28 -31.01 -42.31 -10.61
C ALA A 28 -30.28 -42.82 -9.35
N ALA A 29 -29.04 -42.39 -9.10
CA ALA A 29 -28.29 -42.65 -7.88
C ALA A 29 -28.94 -41.95 -6.67
N GLU A 30 -29.49 -40.75 -6.85
CA GLU A 30 -30.33 -40.07 -5.85
C GLU A 30 -31.64 -40.83 -5.53
N ARG A 31 -32.07 -41.77 -6.38
CA ARG A 31 -33.37 -42.46 -6.29
C ARG A 31 -33.31 -43.98 -6.13
N ARG A 32 -32.13 -44.62 -6.16
CA ARG A 32 -31.96 -46.06 -5.97
C ARG A 32 -31.55 -46.41 -4.52
N ASP A 33 -32.55 -46.90 -3.78
CA ASP A 33 -32.46 -47.78 -2.61
C ASP A 33 -31.78 -47.30 -1.32
N ARG A 34 -32.64 -47.03 -0.33
CA ARG A 34 -32.52 -47.34 1.11
C ARG A 34 -31.14 -47.85 1.58
N ALA A 35 -30.25 -46.93 1.92
CA ALA A 35 -29.21 -47.13 2.93
C ALA A 35 -29.62 -46.39 4.20
N GLU A 36 -29.40 -47.00 5.37
CA GLU A 36 -29.81 -46.46 6.68
C GLU A 36 -29.06 -45.18 7.03
N GLY A 37 -29.68 -44.04 6.71
CA GLY A 37 -29.26 -42.69 7.12
C GLY A 37 -29.86 -41.64 6.19
N PRO A 38 -30.24 -40.45 6.68
CA PRO A 38 -30.62 -39.37 5.77
C PRO A 38 -29.40 -39.04 4.88
N PRO A 39 -29.60 -38.81 3.57
CA PRO A 39 -28.52 -38.36 2.71
C PRO A 39 -27.92 -37.05 3.26
N PRO A 40 -26.65 -36.76 2.95
CA PRO A 40 -26.11 -35.44 3.24
C PRO A 40 -27.05 -34.39 2.64
N PRO A 41 -27.31 -33.27 3.34
CA PRO A 41 -28.19 -32.24 2.82
C PRO A 41 -27.67 -31.77 1.46
N PRO A 42 -28.57 -31.49 0.49
CA PRO A 42 -28.15 -30.99 -0.81
C PRO A 42 -27.34 -29.71 -0.61
N PRO A 43 -26.31 -29.47 -1.45
CA PRO A 43 -25.52 -28.25 -1.34
C PRO A 43 -26.43 -27.03 -1.54
N PRO A 44 -26.09 -25.88 -0.92
CA PRO A 44 -26.92 -24.69 -1.01
C PRO A 44 -27.10 -24.24 -2.46
N LEU A 45 -28.19 -23.52 -2.76
CA LEU A 45 -28.53 -23.08 -4.14
C LEU A 45 -27.43 -22.21 -4.79
N CYS A 46 -26.56 -21.61 -3.99
CA CYS A 46 -25.41 -20.83 -4.46
C CYS A 46 -24.21 -21.70 -4.91
N HIS A 47 -24.23 -23.03 -4.68
CA HIS A 47 -23.15 -23.92 -5.06
C HIS A 47 -23.19 -24.25 -6.57
N PRO A 48 -22.06 -24.28 -7.31
CA PRO A 48 -22.05 -24.57 -8.75
C PRO A 48 -22.76 -25.88 -9.15
N LEU A 49 -22.71 -26.92 -8.31
CA LEU A 49 -23.49 -28.16 -8.49
C LEU A 49 -24.99 -27.94 -8.76
N GLN A 50 -25.59 -26.86 -8.24
CA GLN A 50 -27.01 -26.52 -8.41
C GLN A 50 -27.30 -25.75 -9.71
N TRP A 51 -26.28 -25.49 -10.54
CA TRP A 51 -26.39 -24.69 -11.77
C TRP A 51 -26.10 -25.49 -13.05
N ARG A 52 -26.10 -26.83 -12.95
CA ARG A 52 -25.91 -27.71 -14.12
C ARG A 52 -27.18 -27.75 -14.99
N PRO A 53 -27.05 -28.03 -16.30
CA PRO A 53 -28.21 -28.17 -17.18
C PRO A 53 -29.21 -29.22 -16.66
N GLY A 54 -30.49 -28.84 -16.57
CA GLY A 54 -31.57 -29.72 -16.12
C GLY A 54 -31.90 -29.66 -14.62
N ILE A 55 -31.08 -28.98 -13.81
CA ILE A 55 -31.30 -28.82 -12.35
C ILE A 55 -31.28 -27.35 -11.87
N SER A 56 -30.90 -26.39 -12.73
CA SER A 56 -30.72 -24.97 -12.36
C SER A 56 -32.00 -24.19 -12.06
N GLY A 57 -33.19 -24.75 -12.30
CA GLY A 57 -34.47 -24.02 -12.24
C GLY A 57 -34.71 -23.34 -10.89
N ASP A 58 -34.53 -24.08 -9.80
CA ASP A 58 -34.77 -23.57 -8.44
C ASP A 58 -33.74 -22.49 -8.05
N ALA A 59 -32.47 -22.67 -8.47
CA ALA A 59 -31.40 -21.70 -8.21
C ALA A 59 -31.59 -20.40 -9.01
N GLU A 60 -32.03 -20.49 -10.27
CA GLU A 60 -32.34 -19.33 -11.12
C GLU A 60 -33.55 -18.55 -10.61
N GLU A 61 -34.62 -19.24 -10.19
CA GLU A 61 -35.79 -18.60 -9.59
C GLU A 61 -35.43 -17.89 -8.29
N ALA A 62 -34.66 -18.56 -7.41
CA ALA A 62 -34.18 -17.97 -6.18
C ALA A 62 -33.27 -16.76 -6.44
N LEU A 63 -32.38 -16.82 -7.43
CA LEU A 63 -31.51 -15.69 -7.80
C LEU A 63 -32.34 -14.51 -8.31
N LYS A 64 -33.36 -14.76 -9.12
CA LYS A 64 -34.28 -13.72 -9.60
C LYS A 64 -35.01 -13.04 -8.44
N ALA A 65 -35.47 -13.81 -7.45
CA ALA A 65 -36.08 -13.26 -6.24
C ALA A 65 -35.05 -12.43 -5.43
N CYS A 66 -33.84 -12.96 -5.25
CA CYS A 66 -32.74 -12.27 -4.59
C CYS A 66 -32.40 -10.93 -5.27
N ARG A 67 -32.28 -10.90 -6.61
CA ARG A 67 -31.98 -9.68 -7.38
C ARG A 67 -33.12 -8.67 -7.33
N THR A 68 -34.36 -9.14 -7.23
CA THR A 68 -35.52 -8.27 -7.07
C THR A 68 -35.49 -7.59 -5.70
N ALA A 69 -35.15 -8.32 -4.65
CA ALA A 69 -35.00 -7.79 -3.30
C ALA A 69 -33.74 -6.92 -3.13
N HIS A 70 -32.65 -7.28 -3.81
CA HIS A 70 -31.32 -6.70 -3.67
C HIS A 70 -30.70 -6.39 -5.05
N PRO A 71 -31.22 -5.38 -5.76
CA PRO A 71 -30.85 -5.11 -7.16
C PRO A 71 -29.38 -4.68 -7.34
N LYS A 72 -28.72 -4.23 -6.27
CA LYS A 72 -27.30 -3.82 -6.29
C LYS A 72 -26.34 -4.87 -5.73
N GLY A 73 -26.82 -6.05 -5.35
CA GLY A 73 -26.02 -7.03 -4.61
C GLY A 73 -25.71 -6.58 -3.18
N LEU A 74 -24.64 -7.12 -2.59
CA LEU A 74 -24.14 -6.65 -1.29
C LEU A 74 -23.37 -5.34 -1.43
N GLY A 75 -23.72 -4.36 -0.58
CA GLY A 75 -22.93 -3.15 -0.38
C GLY A 75 -21.84 -3.34 0.67
N THR A 76 -20.90 -2.40 0.74
CA THR A 76 -19.87 -2.32 1.79
C THR A 76 -20.50 -1.87 3.10
N GLY A 77 -21.07 -2.82 3.84
CA GLY A 77 -21.71 -2.63 5.13
C GLY A 77 -23.24 -2.47 5.07
N GLY A 78 -23.91 -2.85 6.16
CA GLY A 78 -25.36 -2.70 6.32
C GLY A 78 -26.02 -3.96 6.85
N SER A 79 -27.33 -4.09 6.62
CA SER A 79 -28.08 -5.32 6.89
C SER A 79 -28.62 -5.93 5.61
N PHE A 80 -28.56 -7.26 5.51
CA PHE A 80 -29.14 -8.02 4.41
C PHE A 80 -30.42 -8.70 4.88
N ARG A 81 -31.52 -8.50 4.13
CA ARG A 81 -32.80 -9.14 4.44
C ARG A 81 -32.94 -10.46 3.66
N ARG A 82 -33.07 -11.55 4.40
CA ARG A 82 -33.29 -12.91 3.87
C ARG A 82 -34.75 -13.12 3.43
N PRO A 83 -35.04 -14.16 2.62
CA PRO A 83 -36.41 -14.47 2.21
C PRO A 83 -37.34 -14.83 3.38
N ASP A 84 -36.79 -15.31 4.50
CA ASP A 84 -37.54 -15.57 5.75
C ASP A 84 -37.83 -14.29 6.57
N GLY A 85 -37.41 -13.12 6.07
CA GLY A 85 -37.57 -11.83 6.72
C GLY A 85 -36.51 -11.49 7.76
N ARG A 86 -35.60 -12.42 8.11
CA ARG A 86 -34.50 -12.15 9.03
C ARG A 86 -33.53 -11.16 8.42
N GLN A 87 -32.98 -10.28 9.25
CA GLN A 87 -31.92 -9.37 8.87
C GLN A 87 -30.59 -9.88 9.41
N VAL A 88 -29.61 -10.02 8.53
CA VAL A 88 -28.22 -10.35 8.87
C VAL A 88 -27.42 -9.06 8.84
N ALA A 89 -26.79 -8.69 9.95
CA ALA A 89 -25.88 -7.55 9.98
C ALA A 89 -24.55 -7.96 9.33
N LEU A 90 -24.09 -7.19 8.34
CA LEU A 90 -22.87 -7.47 7.59
C LEU A 90 -21.79 -6.47 7.99
N SER A 91 -20.88 -6.93 8.86
CA SER A 91 -19.62 -6.25 9.11
C SER A 91 -18.64 -6.50 7.96
N SER A 92 -17.57 -5.69 7.88
CA SER A 92 -16.48 -5.93 6.91
C SER A 92 -15.88 -7.33 7.08
N ALA A 93 -15.66 -7.78 8.32
CA ALA A 93 -15.15 -9.12 8.62
C ALA A 93 -16.10 -10.24 8.17
N ALA A 94 -17.42 -10.06 8.32
CA ALA A 94 -18.40 -11.03 7.87
C ALA A 94 -18.46 -11.14 6.34
N LEU A 95 -18.31 -10.02 5.63
CA LEU A 95 -18.21 -10.00 4.17
C LEU A 95 -16.93 -10.69 3.68
N ALA A 96 -15.80 -10.46 4.37
CA ALA A 96 -14.55 -11.14 4.07
C ALA A 96 -14.64 -12.65 4.33
N ALA A 97 -15.27 -13.07 5.43
CA ALA A 97 -15.52 -14.48 5.73
C ALA A 97 -16.40 -15.14 4.64
N LEU A 98 -17.48 -14.47 4.20
CA LEU A 98 -18.32 -14.96 3.09
C LEU A 98 -17.55 -15.07 1.77
N ALA A 99 -16.64 -14.13 1.48
CA ALA A 99 -15.80 -14.20 0.30
C ALA A 99 -14.85 -15.41 0.36
N GLN A 100 -14.27 -15.71 1.52
CA GLN A 100 -13.47 -16.93 1.69
C GLN A 100 -14.32 -18.20 1.61
N GLN A 101 -15.54 -18.21 2.16
CA GLN A 101 -16.47 -19.34 2.01
C GLN A 101 -16.87 -19.56 0.54
N ARG A 102 -17.02 -18.49 -0.25
CA ARG A 102 -17.22 -18.57 -1.70
C ARG A 102 -16.00 -19.22 -2.36
N ASP A 103 -14.80 -18.83 -1.98
CA ASP A 103 -13.58 -19.35 -2.57
C ASP A 103 -13.42 -20.84 -2.26
N SER A 104 -13.64 -21.26 -1.00
CA SER A 104 -13.69 -22.68 -0.61
C SER A 104 -14.75 -23.45 -1.40
N MET A 105 -15.96 -22.89 -1.59
CA MET A 105 -17.03 -23.52 -2.38
C MET A 105 -16.62 -23.72 -3.85
N LEU A 106 -15.87 -22.77 -4.43
CA LEU A 106 -15.37 -22.87 -5.80
C LEU A 106 -14.21 -23.86 -5.91
N GLU A 107 -13.33 -23.92 -4.90
CA GLU A 107 -12.26 -24.93 -4.80
C GLU A 107 -12.85 -26.35 -4.65
N GLU A 108 -13.89 -26.52 -3.84
CA GLU A 108 -14.65 -27.77 -3.70
C GLU A 108 -15.28 -28.22 -5.02
N TRP A 109 -15.74 -27.28 -5.85
CA TRP A 109 -16.20 -27.57 -7.21
C TRP A 109 -15.06 -28.06 -8.12
N GLY A 110 -13.82 -27.66 -7.83
CA GLY A 110 -12.62 -27.97 -8.59
C GLY A 110 -12.04 -26.79 -9.36
N CYS A 111 -12.46 -25.55 -9.10
CA CYS A 111 -11.78 -24.38 -9.62
C CYS A 111 -10.41 -24.21 -8.96
N VAL A 112 -9.42 -23.76 -9.71
CA VAL A 112 -8.15 -23.28 -9.13
C VAL A 112 -8.28 -21.79 -8.91
N ILE A 113 -8.25 -21.38 -7.65
CA ILE A 113 -8.17 -19.97 -7.27
C ILE A 113 -6.72 -19.70 -6.93
N GLU A 114 -6.05 -18.92 -7.78
CA GLU A 114 -4.75 -18.38 -7.44
C GLU A 114 -4.96 -17.34 -6.33
N ARG A 115 -4.77 -17.79 -5.09
CA ARG A 115 -4.65 -16.87 -3.97
C ARG A 115 -3.31 -16.18 -4.17
N GLU A 116 -3.31 -14.87 -4.43
CA GLU A 116 -2.09 -14.09 -4.23
C GLU A 116 -1.74 -14.27 -2.76
N GLU A 117 -0.71 -15.09 -2.48
CA GLU A 117 -0.14 -15.17 -1.15
C GLU A 117 0.21 -13.73 -0.77
N ALA A 118 -0.43 -13.22 0.28
CA ALA A 118 -0.12 -11.90 0.79
C ALA A 118 1.40 -11.83 0.95
N PRO A 119 2.10 -10.88 0.31
CA PRO A 119 3.55 -10.84 0.33
C PRO A 119 4.02 -10.95 1.78
N LEU A 120 4.82 -11.98 2.07
CA LEU A 120 5.41 -12.19 3.39
C LEU A 120 6.03 -10.87 3.83
N GLU A 121 5.51 -10.31 4.93
CA GLU A 121 5.93 -9.01 5.44
C GLU A 121 7.45 -9.01 5.65
N GLY A 122 8.19 -8.34 4.76
CA GLY A 122 9.66 -8.32 4.79
C GLY A 122 10.30 -7.66 3.58
N GLU A 123 9.67 -7.69 2.41
CA GLU A 123 10.19 -7.01 1.21
C GLU A 123 9.33 -5.77 0.92
N GLY A 124 9.80 -4.62 1.43
CA GLY A 124 9.20 -3.33 1.17
C GLY A 124 9.44 -2.89 -0.28
N GLU A 125 8.61 -3.35 -1.20
CA GLU A 125 8.43 -2.69 -2.49
C GLU A 125 7.05 -2.04 -2.56
N ALA A 126 7.04 -0.75 -2.90
CA ALA A 126 5.84 0.04 -3.11
C ALA A 126 5.06 -0.53 -4.30
N ILE A 127 3.96 -1.24 -4.03
CA ILE A 127 3.03 -1.67 -5.07
C ILE A 127 2.21 -0.44 -5.49
N ALA A 128 2.65 0.17 -6.59
CA ALA A 128 1.86 1.14 -7.34
C ALA A 128 0.59 0.46 -7.89
N ASP A 129 -0.52 1.20 -7.89
CA ASP A 129 -1.83 0.87 -8.48
C ASP A 129 -1.73 -0.12 -9.65
N ARG A 130 -2.07 -1.39 -9.40
CA ARG A 130 -2.37 -2.35 -10.46
C ARG A 130 -3.89 -2.49 -10.57
N PRO A 131 -4.49 -2.17 -11.72
CA PRO A 131 -5.91 -2.40 -11.95
C PRO A 131 -6.15 -3.84 -12.42
N GLY A 132 -7.14 -4.50 -11.83
CA GLY A 132 -7.93 -5.57 -12.47
C GLY A 132 -7.57 -6.99 -12.03
N GLY A 133 -8.56 -7.66 -11.44
CA GLY A 133 -8.50 -9.01 -10.89
C GLY A 133 -7.96 -10.06 -11.87
N ALA A 134 -7.20 -10.99 -11.31
CA ALA A 134 -6.73 -12.15 -12.01
C ALA A 134 -7.94 -12.98 -12.51
N PRO A 135 -7.97 -13.39 -13.79
CA PRO A 135 -8.94 -14.38 -14.24
C PRO A 135 -8.73 -15.68 -13.42
N LEU A 136 -9.83 -16.39 -13.11
CA LEU A 136 -9.76 -17.78 -12.63
C LEU A 136 -8.74 -18.53 -13.49
N GLY A 137 -7.70 -19.08 -12.85
CA GLY A 137 -6.49 -19.54 -13.52
C GLY A 137 -6.75 -20.56 -14.63
N LEU A 138 -5.81 -20.69 -15.57
CA LEU A 138 -5.85 -21.61 -16.73
C LEU A 138 -5.80 -23.11 -16.36
N GLY A 139 -6.18 -23.48 -15.14
CA GLY A 139 -6.29 -24.84 -14.65
C GLY A 139 -7.50 -25.00 -13.72
N GLY A 140 -8.15 -26.16 -13.75
CA GLY A 140 -9.32 -26.46 -12.91
C GLY A 140 -10.58 -26.81 -13.72
N ARG A 141 -11.62 -27.24 -13.01
CA ARG A 141 -12.92 -27.56 -13.57
C ARG A 141 -13.65 -26.28 -13.98
N GLU A 142 -14.13 -26.23 -15.22
CA GLU A 142 -14.93 -25.10 -15.69
C GLU A 142 -16.23 -24.95 -14.88
N LEU A 143 -16.65 -23.69 -14.68
CA LEU A 143 -17.91 -23.38 -14.03
C LEU A 143 -19.09 -23.67 -14.96
N PRO A 144 -20.25 -24.11 -14.45
CA PRO A 144 -21.46 -24.25 -15.26
C PRO A 144 -21.77 -22.92 -15.98
N PRO A 145 -22.09 -22.94 -17.29
CA PRO A 145 -22.30 -21.71 -18.05
C PRO A 145 -23.34 -20.77 -17.46
N ALA A 146 -24.42 -21.31 -16.88
CA ALA A 146 -25.46 -20.53 -16.21
C ALA A 146 -24.94 -19.83 -14.95
N PHE A 147 -24.10 -20.51 -14.15
CA PHE A 147 -23.46 -19.93 -12.97
C PHE A 147 -22.49 -18.81 -13.34
N ALA A 148 -21.61 -19.08 -14.31
CA ALA A 148 -20.65 -18.10 -14.80
C ALA A 148 -21.37 -16.86 -15.36
N ALA A 149 -22.42 -17.05 -16.18
CA ALA A 149 -23.21 -15.95 -16.71
C ALA A 149 -23.96 -15.16 -15.62
N ALA A 150 -24.41 -15.84 -14.56
CA ALA A 150 -25.11 -15.21 -13.45
C ALA A 150 -24.17 -14.37 -12.57
N PHE A 151 -22.92 -14.78 -12.38
CA PHE A 151 -22.05 -14.19 -11.36
C PHE A 151 -20.76 -13.57 -11.88
N ALA A 152 -20.43 -13.62 -13.17
CA ALA A 152 -19.20 -13.03 -13.69
C ALA A 152 -19.09 -11.50 -13.40
N PRO A 153 -17.91 -11.00 -12.97
CA PRO A 153 -16.73 -11.76 -12.51
C PRO A 153 -16.97 -12.45 -11.16
N VAL A 154 -16.84 -13.78 -11.11
CA VAL A 154 -17.30 -14.62 -9.99
C VAL A 154 -16.59 -14.29 -8.66
N LEU A 155 -15.28 -14.08 -8.70
CA LEU A 155 -14.44 -13.76 -7.53
C LEU A 155 -14.65 -12.33 -6.99
N GLU A 156 -15.34 -11.47 -7.72
CA GLU A 156 -15.64 -10.10 -7.30
C GLU A 156 -17.16 -9.88 -7.16
N SER A 157 -17.95 -10.94 -7.37
CA SER A 157 -19.40 -10.86 -7.50
C SER A 157 -20.08 -10.60 -6.16
N THR A 158 -20.42 -9.34 -5.89
CA THR A 158 -21.27 -8.97 -4.76
C THR A 158 -22.67 -9.58 -4.85
N HIS A 159 -23.11 -9.93 -6.06
CA HIS A 159 -24.36 -10.66 -6.29
C HIS A 159 -24.27 -12.13 -5.88
N LEU A 160 -23.11 -12.77 -6.05
CA LEU A 160 -22.91 -14.14 -5.55
C LEU A 160 -22.94 -14.17 -4.02
N LEU A 161 -22.25 -13.24 -3.36
CA LEU A 161 -22.28 -13.13 -1.90
C LEU A 161 -23.69 -12.85 -1.37
N ALA A 162 -24.45 -11.96 -2.05
CA ALA A 162 -25.86 -11.73 -1.74
C ALA A 162 -26.69 -13.01 -1.88
N PHE A 163 -26.43 -13.78 -2.94
CA PHE A 163 -27.15 -15.01 -3.20
C PHE A 163 -26.79 -16.14 -2.22
N MET A 164 -25.55 -16.20 -1.74
CA MET A 164 -25.14 -17.11 -0.67
C MET A 164 -25.96 -16.87 0.60
N LEU A 165 -26.07 -15.61 1.04
CA LEU A 165 -26.91 -15.22 2.19
C LEU A 165 -28.40 -15.52 1.94
N TRP A 166 -28.89 -15.28 0.72
CA TRP A 166 -30.25 -15.59 0.32
C TRP A 166 -30.53 -17.10 0.39
N ALA A 167 -29.58 -17.92 -0.07
CA ALA A 167 -29.61 -19.39 0.00
C ALA A 167 -29.37 -19.93 1.42
N GLY A 168 -29.07 -19.06 2.38
CA GLY A 168 -28.95 -19.39 3.79
C GLY A 168 -27.57 -19.80 4.26
N VAL A 169 -26.54 -19.54 3.47
CA VAL A 169 -25.15 -19.57 3.94
C VAL A 169 -24.97 -18.41 4.90
N GLU A 170 -24.60 -18.71 6.15
CA GLU A 170 -24.23 -17.70 7.13
C GLU A 170 -22.72 -17.47 7.08
N PRO A 171 -22.25 -16.23 7.31
CA PRO A 171 -20.83 -15.97 7.53
C PRO A 171 -20.32 -16.89 8.63
N ASP A 172 -19.23 -17.60 8.36
CA ASP A 172 -18.62 -18.47 9.36
C ASP A 172 -18.20 -17.62 10.58
N ALA A 173 -18.75 -17.95 11.75
CA ALA A 173 -18.59 -17.15 12.95
C ALA A 173 -17.16 -17.20 13.50
N GLU A 174 -16.49 -18.36 13.37
CA GLU A 174 -15.11 -18.56 13.80
C GLU A 174 -14.15 -17.78 12.89
N LEU A 175 -14.34 -17.89 11.57
CA LEU A 175 -13.56 -17.15 10.58
C LEU A 175 -13.78 -15.64 10.70
N THR A 176 -15.02 -15.19 10.92
CA THR A 176 -15.32 -13.78 11.13
C THR A 176 -14.63 -13.25 12.39
N ALA A 177 -14.63 -14.02 13.48
CA ALA A 177 -13.95 -13.66 14.72
C ALA A 177 -12.42 -13.62 14.53
N GLU A 178 -11.86 -14.55 13.77
CA GLU A 178 -10.43 -14.60 13.46
C GLU A 178 -9.98 -13.42 12.59
N ILE A 179 -10.69 -13.11 11.50
CA ILE A 179 -10.41 -11.93 10.65
C ILE A 179 -10.45 -10.65 11.49
N ARG A 180 -11.43 -10.54 12.40
CA ARG A 180 -11.52 -9.42 13.31
C ARG A 180 -10.33 -9.35 14.27
N ARG A 181 -9.96 -10.48 14.90
CA ARG A 181 -8.80 -10.58 15.79
C ARG A 181 -7.53 -10.15 15.07
N GLN A 182 -7.29 -10.64 13.86
CA GLN A 182 -6.14 -10.26 13.04
C GLN A 182 -6.11 -8.77 12.72
N ALA A 183 -7.26 -8.18 12.36
CA ALA A 183 -7.36 -6.74 12.12
C ALA A 183 -7.08 -5.91 13.39
N GLU A 184 -7.60 -6.33 14.55
CA GLU A 184 -7.35 -5.68 15.84
C GLU A 184 -5.87 -5.81 16.26
N GLU A 185 -5.25 -6.98 16.06
CA GLU A 185 -3.82 -7.22 16.32
C GLU A 185 -2.93 -6.40 15.40
N TRP A 186 -3.26 -6.34 14.10
CA TRP A 186 -2.55 -5.52 13.13
C TRP A 186 -2.67 -4.04 13.47
N GLU A 187 -3.87 -3.54 13.81
CA GLU A 187 -4.07 -2.14 14.21
C GLU A 187 -3.29 -1.81 15.50
N ALA A 188 -3.27 -2.72 16.47
CA ALA A 188 -2.49 -2.56 17.69
C ALA A 188 -0.98 -2.51 17.40
N ALA A 189 -0.48 -3.40 16.55
CA ALA A 189 0.92 -3.43 16.12
C ALA A 189 1.30 -2.16 15.33
N TRP A 190 0.42 -1.70 14.44
CA TRP A 190 0.59 -0.47 13.68
C TRP A 190 0.64 0.76 14.59
N ARG A 191 -0.32 0.90 15.52
CA ARG A 191 -0.32 1.98 16.54
C ARG A 191 0.94 1.96 17.38
N GLN A 192 1.41 0.77 17.77
CA GLN A 192 2.65 0.63 18.54
C GLN A 192 3.86 1.10 17.72
N ARG A 193 3.92 0.76 16.43
CA ARG A 193 5.00 1.20 15.52
C ARG A 193 4.96 2.71 15.33
N GLU A 194 3.79 3.29 15.08
CA GLU A 194 3.59 4.73 14.94
C GLU A 194 4.03 5.48 16.21
N ALA A 195 3.62 5.01 17.39
CA ALA A 195 4.03 5.59 18.67
C ALA A 195 5.56 5.56 18.87
N ARG A 196 6.23 4.49 18.43
CA ARG A 196 7.71 4.40 18.47
C ARG A 196 8.37 5.39 17.51
N CYS A 197 7.88 5.51 16.28
CA CYS A 197 8.38 6.49 15.32
C CYS A 197 8.20 7.93 15.84
N HIS A 198 7.03 8.23 16.38
CA HIS A 198 6.75 9.55 16.97
C HIS A 198 7.65 9.84 18.16
N GLY A 199 7.77 8.89 19.10
CA GLY A 199 8.64 9.03 20.26
C GLY A 199 10.13 9.20 19.90
N LEU A 200 10.61 8.50 18.85
CA LEU A 200 11.95 8.72 18.33
C LEU A 200 12.12 10.11 17.70
N GLY A 201 11.10 10.58 16.96
CA GLY A 201 11.03 11.94 16.43
C GLY A 201 11.12 12.99 17.53
N GLU A 202 10.33 12.87 18.59
CA GLU A 202 10.36 13.78 19.75
C GLU A 202 11.71 13.78 20.47
N LYS A 203 12.28 12.60 20.75
CA LYS A 203 13.62 12.49 21.34
C LYS A 203 14.67 13.18 20.48
N SER A 204 14.62 12.98 19.16
CA SER A 204 15.57 13.58 18.23
C SER A 204 15.40 15.10 18.14
N ARG A 205 14.16 15.61 18.06
CA ARG A 205 13.88 17.05 18.09
C ARG A 205 14.34 17.69 19.40
N SER A 206 14.07 17.04 20.53
CA SER A 206 14.57 17.53 21.83
C SER A 206 16.10 17.58 21.91
N MET A 207 16.80 16.68 21.20
CA MET A 207 18.26 16.62 21.20
C MET A 207 18.88 17.66 20.25
N TYR A 208 18.29 17.87 19.07
CA TYR A 208 18.92 18.63 18.00
C TYR A 208 18.26 19.98 17.71
N ASP A 209 16.98 20.16 18.03
CA ASP A 209 16.23 21.37 17.69
C ASP A 209 16.04 22.29 18.90
N ALA A 210 16.28 21.80 20.12
CA ALA A 210 16.08 22.57 21.36
C ALA A 210 17.02 23.78 21.50
N SER A 211 18.17 23.77 20.82
CA SER A 211 19.16 24.86 20.87
C SER A 211 19.06 25.84 19.69
N THR A 212 18.17 25.58 18.73
CA THR A 212 18.15 26.32 17.47
C THR A 212 17.42 27.65 17.68
N SER A 213 18.13 28.76 17.52
CA SER A 213 17.56 30.11 17.65
C SER A 213 16.78 30.57 16.41
N CYS A 214 16.85 29.82 15.31
CA CYS A 214 16.19 30.12 14.04
C CYS A 214 15.01 29.16 13.83
N SER A 215 13.79 29.70 13.69
CA SER A 215 12.55 28.91 13.49
C SER A 215 12.54 28.07 12.22
N ASP A 216 13.34 28.45 11.23
CA ASP A 216 13.32 27.86 9.89
C ASP A 216 14.31 26.68 9.76
N ILE A 217 15.02 26.37 10.84
CA ILE A 217 16.00 25.29 10.89
C ILE A 217 15.53 24.20 11.85
N ALA A 218 15.49 22.97 11.34
CA ALA A 218 15.21 21.79 12.12
C ALA A 218 16.04 20.61 11.61
N SER A 219 16.50 19.75 12.51
CA SER A 219 17.42 18.65 12.21
C SER A 219 17.04 17.34 12.91
N GLY A 220 16.13 17.37 13.90
CA GLY A 220 15.74 16.19 14.66
C GLY A 220 15.09 15.10 13.80
N GLN A 221 14.26 15.48 12.83
CA GLN A 221 13.52 14.51 12.01
C GLN A 221 14.44 13.71 11.06
N LEU A 222 15.51 14.32 10.55
CA LEU A 222 16.55 13.66 9.77
C LEU A 222 17.19 12.53 10.58
N ILE A 223 17.59 12.83 11.82
CA ILE A 223 18.26 11.86 12.68
C ILE A 223 17.30 10.75 13.12
N ALA A 224 16.05 11.10 13.42
CA ALA A 224 15.02 10.11 13.73
C ALA A 224 14.82 9.13 12.55
N HIS A 225 14.71 9.68 11.33
CA HIS A 225 14.53 8.87 10.13
C HIS A 225 15.74 7.96 9.86
N PHE A 226 16.96 8.48 9.93
CA PHE A 226 18.16 7.67 9.71
C PHE A 226 18.37 6.60 10.78
N THR A 227 18.02 6.90 12.03
CA THR A 227 18.05 5.91 13.13
C THR A 227 17.02 4.79 12.90
N TYR A 228 15.85 5.10 12.36
CA TYR A 228 14.86 4.10 11.94
C TYR A 228 15.37 3.20 10.81
N LEU A 229 16.06 3.77 9.82
CA LEU A 229 16.66 3.01 8.72
C LEU A 229 17.75 2.06 9.22
N CYS A 230 18.55 2.45 10.23
CA CYS A 230 19.48 1.54 10.89
C CYS A 230 18.81 0.33 11.56
N SER A 231 17.52 0.41 11.84
CA SER A 231 16.75 -0.67 12.49
C SER A 231 16.00 -1.55 11.47
N SER A 232 16.25 -1.37 10.17
CA SER A 232 15.52 -2.07 9.09
C SER A 232 13.99 -1.97 9.24
N GLY A 233 13.52 -0.83 9.76
CA GLY A 233 12.10 -0.58 10.05
C GLY A 233 11.54 -1.22 11.33
N ALA A 234 12.33 -2.03 12.04
CA ALA A 234 11.95 -2.66 13.31
C ALA A 234 12.52 -1.88 14.51
N LEU A 235 11.95 -0.70 14.82
CA LEU A 235 12.40 0.13 15.93
C LEU A 235 12.26 -0.57 17.30
N PRO A 236 13.35 -0.72 18.07
CA PRO A 236 13.29 -1.11 19.48
C PRO A 236 12.48 -0.11 20.33
N ALA A 237 11.86 -0.58 21.41
CA ALA A 237 11.03 0.26 22.27
C ALA A 237 11.82 1.39 22.95
N ASP A 238 13.08 1.14 23.27
CA ASP A 238 14.02 2.05 23.93
C ASP A 238 15.02 2.69 22.95
N CYS A 239 14.74 2.64 21.64
CA CYS A 239 15.63 3.19 20.62
C CYS A 239 15.98 4.66 20.90
N ALA A 240 17.28 4.92 20.96
CA ALA A 240 17.84 6.26 21.13
C ALA A 240 18.30 6.81 19.78
N PRO A 241 18.13 8.12 19.52
CA PRO A 241 18.65 8.75 18.31
C PRO A 241 20.16 8.50 18.18
N LYS A 242 20.61 7.99 17.03
CA LYS A 242 22.05 7.86 16.75
C LYS A 242 22.68 9.25 16.60
N PRO A 243 23.95 9.44 16.99
CA PRO A 243 24.63 10.72 16.83
C PRO A 243 24.78 11.08 15.35
N HIS A 244 24.63 12.35 14.98
CA HIS A 244 24.77 12.81 13.59
C HIS A 244 26.10 12.38 12.93
N ALA A 245 27.18 12.31 13.70
CA ALA A 245 28.49 11.82 13.26
C ALA A 245 28.50 10.34 12.82
N HIS A 246 27.57 9.50 13.31
CA HIS A 246 27.40 8.11 12.84
C HIS A 246 27.12 8.05 11.33
N PHE A 247 26.44 9.07 10.82
CA PHE A 247 26.07 9.20 9.41
C PHE A 247 27.09 10.01 8.59
N GLY A 248 28.24 10.37 9.18
CA GLY A 248 29.25 11.22 8.56
C GLY A 248 28.82 12.68 8.38
N LEU A 249 27.73 13.09 9.06
CA LEU A 249 27.25 14.47 9.03
C LEU A 249 28.10 15.35 9.96
N LYS A 250 28.25 16.61 9.58
CA LYS A 250 28.84 17.66 10.43
C LYS A 250 27.76 18.65 10.83
N ARG A 251 27.84 19.22 12.04
CA ARG A 251 26.94 20.27 12.52
C ARG A 251 27.59 21.64 12.39
N ILE A 252 26.80 22.64 12.03
CA ILE A 252 27.26 24.03 12.00
C ILE A 252 27.66 24.50 13.40
N GLY A 253 28.78 25.22 13.48
CA GLY A 253 29.35 25.67 14.75
C GLY A 253 30.12 24.59 15.52
N GLU A 254 30.08 23.32 15.10
CA GLU A 254 30.84 22.23 15.72
C GLU A 254 32.14 21.95 14.96
N GLY A 255 33.25 21.82 15.69
CA GLY A 255 34.54 21.43 15.13
C GLY A 255 35.16 22.48 14.21
N LYS A 256 35.74 22.04 13.08
CA LYS A 256 36.40 22.93 12.12
C LYS A 256 35.33 23.62 11.25
N PRO A 257 35.25 24.96 11.25
CA PRO A 257 34.26 25.66 10.45
C PRO A 257 34.46 25.37 8.97
N ARG A 258 33.34 25.29 8.25
CA ARG A 258 33.35 25.15 6.80
C ARG A 258 34.07 26.37 6.19
N PRO A 259 34.95 26.20 5.19
CA PRO A 259 35.59 27.34 4.53
C PRO A 259 34.52 28.29 3.98
N ALA A 260 34.67 29.61 4.16
CA ALA A 260 33.71 30.59 3.65
C ALA A 260 33.45 30.39 2.14
N PRO A 261 32.22 30.62 1.66
CA PRO A 261 31.93 30.56 0.23
C PRO A 261 32.73 31.63 -0.52
N LYS A 262 33.07 31.35 -1.79
CA LYS A 262 33.84 32.27 -2.63
C LYS A 262 33.04 33.53 -3.00
N PHE A 263 31.71 33.41 -3.06
CA PHE A 263 30.77 34.46 -3.45
C PHE A 263 29.54 34.35 -2.55
N GLY A 264 28.88 35.48 -2.28
CA GLY A 264 27.73 35.58 -1.38
C GLY A 264 28.01 35.27 0.09
N GLN A 265 27.00 35.50 0.92
CA GLN A 265 26.96 35.10 2.32
C GLN A 265 26.41 33.67 2.44
N ASP A 266 26.95 32.84 3.32
CA ASP A 266 26.45 31.47 3.52
C ASP A 266 24.98 31.48 4.00
N LEU A 267 24.14 30.61 3.43
CA LEU A 267 22.71 30.55 3.75
C LEU A 267 22.45 30.41 5.26
N HIS A 268 23.19 29.54 5.94
CA HIS A 268 23.00 29.32 7.36
C HIS A 268 23.42 30.53 8.19
N GLU A 269 24.48 31.22 7.79
CA GLU A 269 24.91 32.47 8.43
C GLU A 269 23.89 33.60 8.20
N ALA A 270 23.30 33.69 7.01
CA ALA A 270 22.27 34.67 6.69
C ALA A 270 20.99 34.45 7.52
N LEU A 271 20.57 33.18 7.67
CA LEU A 271 19.45 32.80 8.54
C LEU A 271 19.72 33.08 10.01
N ALA A 272 20.90 32.71 10.51
CA ALA A 272 21.28 32.95 11.90
C ALA A 272 21.36 34.45 12.24
N ALA A 273 21.72 35.28 11.26
CA ALA A 273 21.72 36.74 11.39
C ALA A 273 20.34 37.39 11.19
N GLY A 274 19.29 36.60 10.91
CA GLY A 274 17.93 37.11 10.65
C GLY A 274 17.81 37.94 9.37
N LYS A 275 18.73 37.77 8.42
CA LYS A 275 18.73 38.52 7.15
C LYS A 275 17.81 37.90 6.10
N VAL A 276 17.55 36.60 6.22
CA VAL A 276 16.64 35.87 5.33
C VAL A 276 15.74 34.95 6.12
N SER A 277 14.61 34.58 5.50
CA SER A 277 13.79 33.44 5.88
C SER A 277 13.66 32.48 4.68
N VAL A 278 13.39 31.19 4.94
CA VAL A 278 13.33 30.18 3.87
C VAL A 278 12.08 29.30 3.93
N GLN A 279 11.58 28.94 2.76
CA GLN A 279 10.56 27.90 2.59
C GLN A 279 11.04 26.90 1.55
N ALA A 280 10.94 25.61 1.85
CA ALA A 280 11.41 24.57 0.94
C ALA A 280 10.37 23.45 0.75
N SER A 281 10.36 22.85 -0.43
CA SER A 281 9.60 21.64 -0.72
C SER A 281 10.35 20.74 -1.69
N GLY A 282 10.27 19.42 -1.46
CA GLY A 282 10.88 18.43 -2.32
C GLY A 282 9.91 18.04 -3.43
N THR A 283 10.30 18.21 -4.69
CA THR A 283 9.44 18.01 -5.88
C THR A 283 9.69 16.67 -6.58
N GLY A 284 10.78 15.98 -6.26
CA GLY A 284 11.12 14.69 -6.86
C GLY A 284 12.58 14.30 -6.64
N PHE A 285 13.26 13.93 -7.73
CA PHE A 285 14.63 13.42 -7.73
C PHE A 285 15.48 14.13 -8.82
N GLY A 286 16.76 14.38 -8.52
CA GLY A 286 17.72 14.91 -9.48
C GLY A 286 17.59 16.42 -9.74
N ALA A 287 17.53 16.82 -11.02
CA ALA A 287 17.54 18.22 -11.42
C ALA A 287 16.25 18.95 -10.99
N GLY A 288 16.40 20.04 -10.22
CA GLY A 288 15.25 20.82 -9.72
C GLY A 288 14.37 20.08 -8.71
N SER A 289 14.91 19.05 -8.05
CA SER A 289 14.20 18.21 -7.06
C SER A 289 13.85 18.92 -5.75
N LEU A 290 14.40 20.11 -5.53
CA LEU A 290 14.14 20.93 -4.35
C LEU A 290 13.75 22.34 -4.79
N ALA A 291 12.53 22.76 -4.47
CA ALA A 291 12.09 24.13 -4.62
C ALA A 291 12.41 24.90 -3.33
N LEU A 292 13.17 25.98 -3.43
CA LEU A 292 13.56 26.84 -2.33
C LEU A 292 13.11 28.28 -2.60
N ARG A 293 12.34 28.85 -1.69
CA ARG A 293 12.06 30.29 -1.61
C ARG A 293 12.96 30.90 -0.55
N ILE A 294 13.66 31.97 -0.92
CA ILE A 294 14.48 32.78 0.01
C ILE A 294 13.88 34.17 0.03
N GLN A 295 13.42 34.61 1.20
CA GLN A 295 12.91 35.95 1.43
C GLN A 295 13.99 36.77 2.12
N ASN A 296 14.26 37.98 1.62
CA ASN A 296 15.15 38.95 2.25
C ASN A 296 14.37 39.78 3.27
N GLU A 297 14.88 39.84 4.50
CA GLU A 297 14.30 40.58 5.63
C GLU A 297 14.99 41.95 5.85
N THR A 298 15.92 42.30 4.96
CA THR A 298 16.71 43.55 5.03
C THR A 298 16.31 44.53 3.93
N ASP A 299 16.78 45.76 4.06
CA ASP A 299 16.62 46.88 3.13
C ASP A 299 17.75 46.96 2.09
N GLU A 300 18.62 45.95 2.01
CA GLU A 300 19.71 45.88 1.03
C GLU A 300 19.61 44.59 0.21
N SER A 301 19.91 44.65 -1.08
CA SER A 301 20.08 43.45 -1.90
C SER A 301 21.43 42.78 -1.61
N PHE A 302 21.46 41.46 -1.46
CA PHE A 302 22.72 40.72 -1.29
C PHE A 302 22.68 39.33 -1.90
N GLU A 303 23.86 38.76 -2.09
CA GLU A 303 24.03 37.39 -2.58
C GLU A 303 24.02 36.38 -1.43
N VAL A 304 23.24 35.31 -1.60
CA VAL A 304 23.18 34.17 -0.70
C VAL A 304 23.77 32.94 -1.40
N ALA A 305 24.68 32.25 -0.71
CA ALA A 305 25.32 31.03 -1.17
C ALA A 305 24.65 29.80 -0.53
N ILE A 306 24.04 28.95 -1.36
CA ILE A 306 23.52 27.63 -0.96
C ILE A 306 24.54 26.61 -1.41
N ARG A 307 25.15 25.92 -0.47
CA ARG A 307 26.35 25.13 -0.77
C ARG A 307 26.04 23.67 -0.99
N LYS A 308 26.87 23.01 -1.80
CA LYS A 308 26.90 21.55 -1.97
C LYS A 308 26.95 20.88 -0.60
N GLY A 309 26.15 19.85 -0.41
CA GLY A 309 26.08 19.12 0.85
C GLY A 309 25.17 19.73 1.92
N THR A 310 24.51 20.86 1.64
CA THR A 310 23.41 21.37 2.48
C THR A 310 22.23 20.40 2.45
N ILE A 311 21.63 20.13 3.61
CA ILE A 311 20.57 19.12 3.76
C ILE A 311 19.24 19.77 4.10
N PHE A 312 18.19 19.28 3.45
CA PHE A 312 16.79 19.55 3.75
C PHE A 312 16.09 18.27 4.21
N GLN A 313 15.34 18.37 5.30
CA GLN A 313 14.59 17.26 5.89
C GLN A 313 13.08 17.43 5.73
N HIS A 314 12.32 16.36 5.79
CA HIS A 314 10.87 16.46 5.99
C HIS A 314 10.52 17.04 7.35
N ILE A 315 9.42 17.80 7.41
CA ILE A 315 8.93 18.43 8.65
C ILE A 315 8.42 17.38 9.65
N ASP A 316 7.81 16.31 9.13
CA ASP A 316 7.17 15.24 9.89
C ASP A 316 7.54 13.84 9.36
N TRP A 317 6.93 12.81 9.95
CA TRP A 317 7.20 11.42 9.61
C TRP A 317 6.54 11.00 8.29
N GLN A 318 7.17 11.36 7.17
CA GLN A 318 6.68 11.03 5.82
C GLN A 318 7.23 9.72 5.26
N HIS A 319 8.25 9.14 5.90
CA HIS A 319 9.01 7.98 5.40
C HIS A 319 9.45 8.14 3.93
N ARG A 320 9.94 9.35 3.59
CA ARG A 320 10.42 9.74 2.26
C ARG A 320 11.86 10.24 2.32
N GLN A 321 12.50 10.30 1.16
CA GLN A 321 13.89 10.69 1.02
C GLN A 321 14.11 12.16 1.43
N ASN A 322 15.08 12.38 2.34
CA ASN A 322 15.63 13.71 2.58
C ASN A 322 16.55 14.11 1.41
N LEU A 323 16.76 15.42 1.23
CA LEU A 323 17.44 15.96 0.05
C LEU A 323 18.76 16.65 0.43
N LEU A 324 19.80 16.36 -0.35
CA LEU A 324 21.17 16.85 -0.18
C LEU A 324 21.59 17.64 -1.41
N VAL A 325 21.83 18.94 -1.27
CA VAL A 325 22.15 19.83 -2.39
C VAL A 325 23.42 19.35 -3.12
N SER A 326 23.32 19.18 -4.44
CA SER A 326 24.35 18.50 -5.25
C SER A 326 25.47 19.42 -5.76
N MET A 327 25.27 20.74 -5.74
CA MET A 327 26.25 21.73 -6.22
C MET A 327 26.06 23.07 -5.52
N ASP A 328 27.06 23.95 -5.61
CA ASP A 328 26.95 25.30 -5.05
C ASP A 328 26.05 26.19 -5.94
N TYR A 329 25.22 27.00 -5.29
CA TYR A 329 24.38 28.03 -5.92
C TYR A 329 24.67 29.38 -5.27
N VAL A 330 24.68 30.43 -6.08
CA VAL A 330 24.69 31.81 -5.61
C VAL A 330 23.43 32.49 -6.15
N VAL A 331 22.67 33.09 -5.26
CA VAL A 331 21.38 33.71 -5.58
C VAL A 331 21.40 35.15 -5.10
N MET A 332 21.19 36.09 -6.01
CA MET A 332 20.96 37.49 -5.66
C MET A 332 19.54 37.63 -5.12
N VAL A 333 19.36 38.06 -3.88
CA VAL A 333 18.04 38.30 -3.28
C VAL A 333 17.79 39.81 -3.20
N PRO A 334 16.74 40.34 -3.85
CA PRO A 334 16.46 41.78 -3.85
C PRO A 334 16.10 42.28 -2.44
N GLU A 335 16.31 43.56 -2.16
CA GLU A 335 15.89 44.23 -0.92
C GLU A 335 14.40 44.00 -0.64
N GLY A 336 14.05 43.56 0.58
CA GLY A 336 12.68 43.26 1.01
C GLY A 336 11.89 42.24 0.15
N GLY A 337 12.51 41.63 -0.87
CA GLY A 337 11.85 40.74 -1.82
C GLY A 337 12.23 39.28 -1.61
N PHE A 338 11.76 38.42 -2.51
CA PHE A 338 12.09 36.99 -2.48
C PHE A 338 12.58 36.49 -3.84
N VAL A 339 13.24 35.33 -3.81
CA VAL A 339 13.61 34.55 -4.98
C VAL A 339 13.18 33.11 -4.81
N ASP A 340 12.52 32.57 -5.83
CA ASP A 340 12.26 31.14 -5.98
C ASP A 340 13.37 30.49 -6.81
N LYS A 341 13.97 29.42 -6.28
CA LYS A 341 15.06 28.70 -6.91
C LYS A 341 14.79 27.20 -6.89
N ALA A 342 14.83 26.58 -8.06
CA ALA A 342 14.91 25.13 -8.19
C ALA A 342 16.37 24.70 -8.03
N LEU A 343 16.64 23.86 -7.05
CA LEU A 343 17.95 23.30 -6.73
C LEU A 343 18.00 21.84 -7.17
N THR A 344 19.17 21.41 -7.64
CA THR A 344 19.45 19.99 -7.89
C THR A 344 19.95 19.37 -6.59
N ALA A 345 19.25 18.37 -6.11
CA ALA A 345 19.60 17.67 -4.88
C ALA A 345 19.57 16.15 -5.08
N TYR A 346 20.47 15.48 -4.37
CA TYR A 346 20.54 14.04 -4.24
C TYR A 346 19.60 13.53 -3.15
N CYS A 347 19.00 12.37 -3.35
CA CYS A 347 18.26 11.65 -2.32
C CYS A 347 19.23 10.95 -1.37
N MET A 348 18.97 11.02 -0.06
CA MET A 348 19.95 10.55 0.93
C MET A 348 19.85 9.05 1.29
N ASN A 349 18.92 8.30 0.72
CA ASN A 349 18.81 6.84 0.87
C ASN A 349 18.15 6.25 -0.37
N SER A 350 18.31 4.96 -0.61
CA SER A 350 17.65 4.24 -1.73
C SER A 350 16.36 3.54 -1.31
N SER A 351 16.13 3.37 0.00
CA SER A 351 15.05 2.54 0.54
C SER A 351 13.71 3.26 0.72
N CYS A 352 13.62 4.56 0.43
CA CYS A 352 12.40 5.34 0.59
C CYS A 352 11.94 5.99 -0.72
N ALA A 353 10.65 6.29 -0.81
CA ALA A 353 10.10 7.04 -1.94
C ALA A 353 10.64 8.48 -1.98
N CYS A 354 10.70 9.07 -3.18
CA CYS A 354 11.12 10.46 -3.36
C CYS A 354 10.18 11.45 -2.65
N SER A 355 10.69 12.65 -2.37
CA SER A 355 9.87 13.77 -1.93
C SER A 355 8.86 14.12 -3.05
N CYS A 356 7.57 14.27 -2.73
CA CYS A 356 6.52 14.47 -3.73
C CYS A 356 5.63 15.66 -3.38
N GLY A 357 6.21 16.87 -3.45
CA GLY A 357 5.57 18.13 -3.04
C GLY A 357 5.55 18.35 -1.53
N ASN A 358 6.22 17.49 -0.75
CA ASN A 358 6.24 17.59 0.70
C ASN A 358 7.06 18.83 1.15
N PRO A 359 6.58 19.56 2.17
CA PRO A 359 7.35 20.66 2.73
C PRO A 359 8.59 20.12 3.46
N MET A 360 9.65 20.92 3.45
CA MET A 360 10.94 20.57 4.01
C MET A 360 11.54 21.73 4.81
N SER A 361 12.33 21.39 5.83
CA SER A 361 13.10 22.35 6.62
C SER A 361 14.59 22.23 6.29
N LEU A 362 15.29 23.35 6.33
CA LEU A 362 16.75 23.35 6.31
C LEU A 362 17.26 22.71 7.61
N THR A 363 18.32 21.91 7.53
CA THR A 363 18.96 21.34 8.73
C THR A 363 20.23 22.10 9.11
N GLU A 364 20.66 22.00 10.36
CA GLU A 364 21.98 22.46 10.82
C GLU A 364 23.11 21.51 10.39
N PHE A 365 22.75 20.38 9.79
CA PHE A 365 23.70 19.39 9.32
C PHE A 365 24.07 19.62 7.87
N PHE A 366 25.32 19.27 7.57
CA PHE A 366 25.81 19.23 6.21
C PHE A 366 26.74 18.05 6.01
N LEU A 367 26.84 17.59 4.77
CA LEU A 367 27.85 16.63 4.35
C LEU A 367 28.98 17.38 3.66
N ASP A 368 30.22 17.08 4.05
CA ASP A 368 31.43 17.72 3.51
C ASP A 368 32.48 16.64 3.24
N GLU A 369 32.08 15.69 2.40
CA GLU A 369 32.92 14.61 1.88
C GLU A 369 32.83 14.64 0.34
N PRO A 370 33.84 15.21 -0.35
CA PRO A 370 33.80 15.40 -1.80
C PRO A 370 33.55 14.12 -2.59
N LYS A 371 34.08 12.97 -2.14
CA LYS A 371 33.91 11.68 -2.81
C LYS A 371 32.46 11.19 -2.78
N VAL A 372 31.80 11.35 -1.63
CA VAL A 372 30.40 10.96 -1.44
C VAL A 372 29.50 11.86 -2.28
N LEU A 373 29.81 13.15 -2.32
CA LEU A 373 29.01 14.15 -3.04
C LEU A 373 29.22 14.16 -4.57
N ASP A 374 30.02 13.26 -5.12
CA ASP A 374 30.36 13.24 -6.55
C ASP A 374 29.17 12.79 -7.42
N SER A 375 28.38 11.83 -6.94
CA SER A 375 27.20 11.31 -7.65
C SER A 375 26.11 10.83 -6.70
N GLN A 376 24.89 10.70 -7.20
CA GLN A 376 23.77 10.11 -6.46
C GLN A 376 24.08 8.70 -5.92
N GLY A 377 24.74 7.87 -6.73
CA GLY A 377 25.10 6.51 -6.33
C GLY A 377 26.02 6.49 -5.12
N HIS A 378 27.05 7.34 -5.11
CA HIS A 378 27.97 7.45 -3.96
C HIS A 378 27.27 7.96 -2.69
N VAL A 379 26.28 8.85 -2.83
CA VAL A 379 25.46 9.29 -1.70
C VAL A 379 24.69 8.11 -1.11
N TRP A 380 24.04 7.29 -1.95
CA TRP A 380 23.35 6.09 -1.48
C TRP A 380 24.32 5.08 -0.85
N ASP A 381 25.41 4.73 -1.52
CA ASP A 381 26.41 3.79 -1.00
C ASP A 381 26.90 4.20 0.41
N HIS A 382 27.16 5.50 0.60
CA HIS A 382 27.58 6.02 1.91
C HIS A 382 26.51 5.84 2.99
N PHE A 383 25.27 6.26 2.72
CA PHE A 383 24.22 6.22 3.72
C PHE A 383 23.72 4.80 3.99
N GLU A 384 23.58 3.94 2.98
CA GLU A 384 23.23 2.52 3.17
C GLU A 384 24.31 1.78 3.98
N ALA A 385 25.60 2.11 3.75
CA ALA A 385 26.68 1.60 4.59
C ALA A 385 26.60 2.12 6.03
N CYS A 386 26.14 3.36 6.25
CA CYS A 386 25.88 3.88 7.60
C CYS A 386 24.66 3.22 8.27
N PHE A 387 23.62 2.88 7.51
CA PHE A 387 22.42 2.20 8.03
C PHE A 387 22.72 0.76 8.43
N SER A 388 23.60 0.09 7.69
CA SER A 388 24.03 -1.29 7.97
C SER A 388 25.00 -1.41 9.17
N LYS A 389 25.57 -0.30 9.66
CA LYS A 389 26.44 -0.28 10.85
C LYS A 389 25.58 -0.28 12.12
N GLN A 390 25.55 -1.42 12.81
CA GLN A 390 24.89 -1.55 14.11
C GLN A 390 25.52 -0.66 15.17
#